data_AF-A0A146KFR4-F1
#
_entry.id   AF-A0A146KFR4-F1
#
_cell.length_a   1.000
_cell.length_b   1.000
_cell.length_c   1.000
_cell.angle_alpha   90.00
_cell.angle_beta   90.00
_cell.angle_gamma   90.00
#
_symmetry.space_group_name_H-M   'P 1'
#
loop_
_entity.id
_entity.type
_entity.pdbx_description
1 polymer ?
#
loop_
_entity_poly.entity_id
_entity_poly.type
_entity_poly.pdbx_seq_one_letter_code
_entity_poly.pdbx_strand_id
1 'polypeptide(L)'
;TVLGAKILNVEQIKRNLGQKILSTQIRVGKLNPASISTLLTQVDEFGKLQTASSQLVMKLEQQLNIHLPSEYQKINGRSVMDYVFSQTQEQFLQKPLEQRQQHLEEAHSQFQKLAQELRQVESELDQLTKATSGPLIQRSGAKLLGDYTIQSDYFENMVVLVPKQNLKEFIQTVDASDEFVPQSYQFIEEDQQQAAIALLYLKARKQQAQQAVRDIKCIVKECEDVVEDDEKINELQSVKKSKTNTLVQFIQSVKGDIYQLFYQVMLEKAVTECQLRFGQQFHVMVMVCPDQQMKQLKQTVKDNVTADDEDGMYDKDMDQENAFLAMVLNSVQIAEGK
;
A
#
# COMPACT_ATOMS: atom_id res chain seq x y z
N THR A 1 13.04 14.69 6.73
CA THR A 1 14.50 14.61 6.59
C THR A 1 15.03 15.71 5.68
N VAL A 2 16.10 16.40 6.07
CA VAL A 2 16.80 17.42 5.28
C VAL A 2 18.27 17.05 5.15
N LEU A 3 18.79 17.03 3.94
CA LEU A 3 20.17 16.72 3.59
C LEU A 3 20.78 17.82 2.72
N GLY A 4 21.89 18.38 3.18
CA GLY A 4 22.75 19.29 2.42
C GLY A 4 22.67 20.75 2.87
N ALA A 5 23.83 21.29 3.23
CA ALA A 5 24.15 22.70 3.12
C ALA A 5 25.68 22.87 3.25
N LYS A 6 26.27 23.73 2.41
CA LYS A 6 27.52 24.42 2.73
C LYS A 6 27.20 25.28 3.94
N ILE A 7 27.64 24.87 5.13
CA ILE A 7 27.40 25.66 6.32
C ILE A 7 28.77 26.07 6.85
N LEU A 8 29.09 27.35 6.66
CA LEU A 8 30.24 27.98 7.28
C LEU A 8 30.04 28.11 8.82
N ASN A 9 28.80 27.94 9.31
CA ASN A 9 28.42 28.09 10.72
C ASN A 9 27.50 26.99 11.31
N VAL A 10 27.93 25.73 11.26
CA VAL A 10 27.13 24.55 11.69
C VAL A 10 26.67 24.65 13.15
N GLU A 11 27.55 25.18 14.00
CA GLU A 11 27.30 25.47 15.41
C GLU A 11 26.13 26.45 15.61
N GLN A 12 26.04 27.49 14.79
CA GLN A 12 25.01 28.52 14.90
C GLN A 12 23.63 28.00 14.49
N ILE A 13 23.56 27.18 13.43
CA ILE A 13 22.32 26.50 13.03
C ILE A 13 21.87 25.53 14.13
N LYS A 14 22.78 24.73 14.71
CA LYS A 14 22.46 23.84 15.84
C LYS A 14 21.94 24.60 17.07
N ARG A 15 22.54 25.76 17.40
CA ARG A 15 22.08 26.63 18.50
C ARG A 15 20.68 27.19 18.23
N ASN A 16 20.39 27.60 17.00
CA ASN A 16 19.10 28.20 16.62
C ASN A 16 17.95 27.18 16.53
N LEU A 17 18.24 25.91 16.26
CA LEU A 17 17.24 24.86 16.08
C LEU A 17 16.80 24.16 17.39
N GLY A 18 17.55 24.32 18.48
CA GLY A 18 17.26 23.69 19.77
C GLY A 18 17.49 22.16 19.81
N GLN A 19 17.21 21.52 20.96
CA GLN A 19 17.57 20.11 21.22
C GLN A 19 16.74 19.04 20.47
N LYS A 20 15.73 19.42 19.69
CA LYS A 20 14.78 18.46 19.08
C LYS A 20 15.18 17.94 17.69
N ILE A 21 16.31 18.40 17.14
CA ILE A 21 16.78 18.03 15.81
C ILE A 21 18.07 17.23 15.93
N LEU A 22 18.06 15.99 15.44
CA LEU A 22 19.26 15.18 15.32
C LEU A 22 20.06 15.68 14.13
N SER A 23 21.33 16.04 14.36
CA SER A 23 22.19 16.57 13.31
C SER A 23 23.59 15.98 13.38
N THR A 24 24.14 15.63 12.22
CA THR A 24 25.52 15.16 12.10
C THR A 24 26.19 15.79 10.88
N GLN A 25 27.47 16.10 11.02
CA GLN A 25 28.30 16.57 9.91
C GLN A 25 28.98 15.36 9.30
N ILE A 26 28.85 15.21 7.98
CA ILE A 26 29.48 14.13 7.25
C ILE A 26 30.81 14.63 6.70
N ARG A 27 31.88 13.97 7.10
CA ARG A 27 33.20 14.17 6.48
C ARG A 27 33.18 13.48 5.13
N VAL A 28 32.97 14.27 4.09
CA VAL A 28 33.16 13.80 2.72
C VAL A 28 34.64 13.48 2.56
N GLY A 29 34.97 12.23 2.25
CA GLY A 29 36.34 11.81 1.95
C GLY A 29 36.88 12.54 0.71
N LYS A 30 38.15 12.32 0.37
CA LYS A 30 38.72 12.89 -0.85
C LYS A 30 37.93 12.39 -2.06
N LEU A 31 37.22 13.30 -2.73
CA LEU A 31 36.44 12.99 -3.93
C LEU A 31 37.41 12.73 -5.09
N ASN A 32 37.12 11.70 -5.87
CA ASN A 32 37.86 11.45 -7.10
C ASN A 32 37.55 12.57 -8.11
N PRO A 33 38.56 13.11 -8.80
CA PRO A 33 38.32 14.08 -9.87
C PRO A 33 37.55 13.39 -11.01
N ALA A 34 36.34 13.87 -11.27
CA ALA A 34 35.51 13.45 -12.41
C ALA A 34 35.24 14.67 -13.30
N SER A 35 34.96 14.44 -14.58
CA SER A 35 34.54 15.53 -15.47
C SER A 35 33.16 16.06 -15.04
N ILE A 36 32.89 17.33 -15.33
CA ILE A 36 31.57 17.93 -15.10
C ILE A 36 30.47 17.11 -15.78
N SER A 37 30.73 16.61 -17.00
CA SER A 37 29.78 15.74 -17.71
C SER A 37 29.46 14.46 -16.94
N THR A 38 30.45 13.79 -16.36
CA THR A 38 30.23 12.59 -15.54
C THR A 38 29.46 12.91 -14.26
N LEU A 39 29.78 14.02 -13.60
CA LEU A 39 29.08 14.44 -12.38
C LEU A 39 27.60 14.75 -12.66
N LEU A 40 27.28 15.41 -13.80
CA LEU A 40 25.90 15.67 -14.22
C LEU A 40 25.13 14.36 -14.44
N THR A 41 25.70 13.41 -15.18
CA THR A 41 25.09 12.08 -15.39
C THR A 41 24.84 11.36 -14.07
N GLN A 42 25.79 11.41 -13.13
CA GLN A 42 25.65 10.79 -11.82
C GLN A 42 24.51 11.40 -11.00
N VAL A 43 24.33 12.72 -11.03
CA VAL A 43 23.19 13.39 -10.35
C VAL A 43 21.85 12.85 -10.88
N ASP A 44 21.72 12.68 -12.20
CA ASP A 44 20.51 12.15 -12.81
C ASP A 44 20.26 10.69 -12.42
N GLU A 45 21.29 9.85 -12.45
CA GLU A 45 21.22 8.44 -12.06
C GLU A 45 20.85 8.28 -10.58
N PHE A 46 21.48 9.04 -9.68
CA PHE A 46 21.12 9.06 -8.27
C PHE A 46 19.70 9.59 -8.06
N GLY A 47 19.26 10.58 -8.84
CA GLY A 47 17.89 11.08 -8.79
C GLY A 47 16.84 10.02 -9.13
N LYS A 48 17.08 9.21 -10.17
CA LYS A 48 16.23 8.08 -10.54
C LYS A 48 16.19 7.02 -9.45
N LEU A 49 17.36 6.63 -8.93
CA LEU A 49 17.48 5.60 -7.91
C LEU A 49 16.89 6.06 -6.56
N GLN A 50 17.03 7.33 -6.19
CA GLN A 50 16.40 7.95 -5.02
C GLN A 50 14.88 7.84 -5.13
N THR A 51 14.31 8.16 -6.29
CA THR A 51 12.86 8.10 -6.52
C THR A 51 12.34 6.67 -6.42
N ALA A 52 13.01 5.72 -7.09
CA ALA A 52 12.60 4.32 -7.08
C ALA A 52 12.68 3.69 -5.67
N SER A 53 13.77 3.94 -4.95
CA SER A 53 13.94 3.44 -3.57
C SER A 53 12.94 4.07 -2.60
N SER A 54 12.68 5.38 -2.70
CA SER A 54 11.65 6.06 -1.91
C SER A 54 10.26 5.46 -2.13
N GLN A 55 9.88 5.18 -3.38
CA GLN A 55 8.59 4.57 -3.69
C GLN A 55 8.48 3.15 -3.12
N LEU A 56 9.56 2.37 -3.16
CA LEU A 56 9.56 1.05 -2.56
C LEU A 56 9.44 1.13 -1.03
N VAL A 57 10.20 2.00 -0.36
CA VAL A 57 10.08 2.25 1.09
C VAL A 57 8.63 2.53 1.48
N MET A 58 7.97 3.47 0.78
CA MET A 58 6.57 3.81 1.06
C MET A 58 5.63 2.61 0.92
N LYS A 59 5.82 1.77 -0.11
CA LYS A 59 5.00 0.56 -0.32
C LYS A 59 5.24 -0.48 0.78
N LEU A 60 6.49 -0.67 1.20
CA LEU A 60 6.87 -1.58 2.29
C LEU A 60 6.25 -1.12 3.62
N GLU A 61 6.36 0.17 3.95
CA GLU A 61 5.75 0.79 5.14
C GLU A 61 4.23 0.63 5.13
N GLN A 62 3.57 0.91 4.00
CA GLN A 62 2.12 0.75 3.87
C GLN A 62 1.66 -0.67 4.17
N GLN A 63 2.35 -1.69 3.63
CA GLN A 63 2.00 -3.08 3.89
C GLN A 63 2.27 -3.50 5.33
N LEU A 64 3.37 -3.02 5.94
CA LEU A 64 3.63 -3.25 7.36
C LEU A 64 2.55 -2.62 8.23
N ASN A 65 2.10 -1.41 7.93
CA ASN A 65 1.03 -0.73 8.68
C ASN A 65 -0.31 -1.47 8.62
N ILE A 66 -0.58 -2.18 7.53
CA ILE A 66 -1.81 -2.97 7.38
C ILE A 66 -1.72 -4.27 8.18
N HIS A 67 -0.56 -4.92 8.20
CA HIS A 67 -0.42 -6.30 8.68
C HIS A 67 0.33 -6.47 10.01
N LEU A 68 1.00 -5.43 10.50
CA LEU A 68 1.86 -5.49 11.67
C LEU A 68 1.62 -4.29 12.62
N PRO A 69 1.41 -4.52 13.93
CA PRO A 69 1.31 -3.44 14.89
C PRO A 69 2.59 -2.58 14.92
N SER A 70 2.43 -1.28 15.16
CA SER A 70 3.49 -0.26 15.09
C SER A 70 4.70 -0.59 15.98
N GLU A 71 4.49 -1.28 17.09
CA GLU A 71 5.52 -1.72 18.05
C GLU A 71 6.58 -2.64 17.43
N TYR A 72 6.21 -3.41 16.41
CA TYR A 72 7.08 -4.38 15.72
C TYR A 72 7.70 -3.82 14.44
N GLN A 73 7.44 -2.55 14.10
CA GLN A 73 7.91 -1.94 12.85
C GLN A 73 9.36 -1.43 12.90
N LYS A 74 10.09 -1.66 14.00
CA LYS A 74 11.49 -1.27 14.18
C LYS A 74 12.41 -1.85 13.11
N ILE A 75 13.42 -1.08 12.70
CA ILE A 75 14.48 -1.54 11.78
C ILE A 75 15.67 -1.97 12.64
N ASN A 76 16.03 -3.25 12.62
CA ASN A 76 17.11 -3.83 13.43
C ASN A 76 17.02 -3.42 14.92
N GLY A 77 15.80 -3.39 15.47
CA GLY A 77 15.53 -3.02 16.86
C GLY A 77 15.55 -1.53 17.18
N ARG A 78 15.76 -0.65 16.19
CA ARG A 78 15.80 0.82 16.34
C ARG A 78 14.58 1.49 15.70
N SER A 79 14.27 2.72 16.14
CA SER A 79 13.34 3.58 15.41
C SER A 79 13.88 3.88 14.01
N VAL A 80 13.01 4.30 13.08
CA VAL A 80 13.46 4.70 11.74
C VAL A 80 14.46 5.85 11.88
N MET A 81 14.12 6.91 12.63
CA MET A 81 15.04 8.02 12.88
C MET A 81 16.42 7.58 13.43
N ASP A 82 16.47 6.71 14.44
CA ASP A 82 17.73 6.27 15.05
C ASP A 82 18.55 5.37 14.12
N TYR A 83 17.89 4.49 13.38
CA TYR A 83 18.55 3.62 12.40
C TYR A 83 19.27 4.47 11.35
N VAL A 84 18.56 5.44 10.78
CA VAL A 84 19.06 6.36 9.76
C VAL A 84 20.23 7.17 10.27
N PHE A 85 20.06 7.75 11.46
CA PHE A 85 21.11 8.54 12.07
C PHE A 85 22.37 7.71 12.34
N SER A 86 22.23 6.46 12.75
CA SER A 86 23.39 5.57 12.91
C SER A 86 24.11 5.25 11.59
N GLN A 87 23.36 5.04 10.51
CA GLN A 87 23.93 4.77 9.19
C GLN A 87 24.71 5.98 8.63
N THR A 88 24.32 7.20 9.01
CA THR A 88 25.06 8.41 8.62
C THR A 88 26.42 8.59 9.32
N GLN A 89 26.69 7.82 10.38
CA GLN A 89 27.97 7.85 11.11
C GLN A 89 28.95 6.75 10.68
N GLU A 90 28.47 5.69 10.01
CA GLU A 90 29.29 4.60 9.51
C GLU A 90 30.08 5.04 8.26
N GLN A 91 31.29 4.49 8.06
CA GLN A 91 32.09 4.80 6.88
C GLN A 91 31.32 4.43 5.61
N PHE A 92 31.26 5.38 4.68
CA PHE A 92 30.65 5.23 3.35
C PHE A 92 31.26 4.04 2.60
N LEU A 93 30.65 2.86 2.68
CA LEU A 93 31.05 1.70 1.91
C LEU A 93 30.20 1.65 0.65
N GLN A 94 30.78 2.16 -0.44
CA GLN A 94 30.11 2.27 -1.73
C GLN A 94 30.10 0.91 -2.43
N LYS A 95 28.96 0.21 -2.39
CA LYS A 95 28.69 -0.82 -3.41
C LYS A 95 28.55 -0.12 -4.78
N PRO A 96 29.05 -0.72 -5.87
CA PRO A 96 28.85 -0.20 -7.22
C PRO A 96 27.38 0.13 -7.49
N LEU A 97 27.12 1.21 -8.23
CA LEU A 97 25.76 1.68 -8.53
C LEU A 97 24.91 0.59 -9.19
N GLU A 98 25.48 -0.18 -10.11
CA GLU A 98 24.82 -1.30 -10.79
C GLU A 98 24.31 -2.36 -9.81
N GLN A 99 25.13 -2.76 -8.82
CA GLN A 99 24.72 -3.73 -7.81
C GLN A 99 23.57 -3.22 -6.95
N ARG A 100 23.55 -1.91 -6.68
CA ARG A 100 22.49 -1.26 -5.91
C ARG A 100 21.18 -1.19 -6.70
N GLN A 101 21.26 -0.90 -8.00
CA GLN A 101 20.11 -0.93 -8.90
C GLN A 101 19.53 -2.34 -8.99
N GLN A 102 20.37 -3.35 -9.25
CA GLN A 102 19.95 -4.75 -9.32
C GLN A 102 19.28 -5.20 -8.01
N HIS A 103 19.88 -4.89 -6.86
CA HIS A 103 19.30 -5.25 -5.57
C HIS A 103 17.92 -4.61 -5.35
N LEU A 104 17.75 -3.34 -5.73
CA LEU A 104 16.47 -2.65 -5.64
C LEU A 104 15.41 -3.30 -6.55
N GLU A 105 15.79 -3.66 -7.79
CA GLU A 105 14.90 -4.31 -8.75
C GLU A 105 14.46 -5.70 -8.27
N GLU A 106 15.38 -6.51 -7.76
CA GLU A 106 15.10 -7.83 -7.18
C GLU A 106 14.13 -7.71 -6.00
N ALA A 107 14.41 -6.80 -5.06
CA ALA A 107 13.53 -6.55 -3.93
C ALA A 107 12.14 -6.06 -4.36
N HIS A 108 12.08 -5.19 -5.37
CA HIS A 108 10.82 -4.67 -5.91
C HIS A 108 9.99 -5.77 -6.57
N SER A 109 10.61 -6.58 -7.42
CA SER A 109 9.96 -7.69 -8.13
C SER A 109 9.40 -8.72 -7.15
N GLN A 110 10.21 -9.12 -6.16
CA GLN A 110 9.79 -10.08 -5.15
C GLN A 110 8.66 -9.53 -4.27
N PHE A 111 8.71 -8.24 -3.89
CA PHE A 111 7.60 -7.58 -3.19
C PHE A 111 6.31 -7.63 -4.01
N GLN A 112 6.35 -7.25 -5.29
CA GLN A 112 5.17 -7.24 -6.15
C GLN A 112 4.53 -8.62 -6.27
N LYS A 113 5.35 -9.65 -6.46
CA LYS A 113 4.90 -11.04 -6.53
C LYS A 113 4.15 -11.45 -5.27
N LEU A 114 4.77 -11.28 -4.10
CA LEU A 114 4.16 -11.66 -2.81
C LEU A 114 2.88 -10.87 -2.52
N ALA A 115 2.87 -9.57 -2.81
CA ALA A 115 1.70 -8.71 -2.63
C ALA A 115 0.56 -9.07 -3.61
N GLN A 116 0.87 -9.55 -4.82
CA GLN A 116 -0.13 -10.03 -5.76
C GLN A 116 -0.73 -11.37 -5.31
N GLU A 117 0.10 -12.30 -4.86
CA GLU A 117 -0.35 -13.59 -4.32
C GLU A 117 -1.31 -13.41 -3.14
N LEU A 118 -1.00 -12.49 -2.21
CA LEU A 118 -1.90 -12.18 -1.09
C LEU A 118 -3.23 -11.59 -1.58
N ARG A 119 -3.20 -10.62 -2.49
CA ARG A 119 -4.41 -9.98 -3.03
C ARG A 119 -5.34 -10.96 -3.75
N GLN A 120 -4.77 -11.96 -4.44
CA GLN A 120 -5.57 -13.00 -5.09
C GLN A 120 -6.36 -13.82 -4.05
N VAL A 121 -5.70 -14.27 -2.99
CA VAL A 121 -6.34 -15.02 -1.90
C VAL A 121 -7.39 -14.16 -1.18
N GLU A 122 -7.11 -12.88 -0.96
CA GLU A 122 -8.08 -11.96 -0.35
C GLU A 122 -9.32 -11.74 -1.22
N SER A 123 -9.14 -11.61 -2.54
CA SER A 123 -10.26 -11.48 -3.47
C SER A 123 -11.10 -12.74 -3.52
N GLU A 124 -10.49 -13.93 -3.53
CA GLU A 124 -11.22 -15.20 -3.52
C GLU A 124 -12.00 -15.37 -2.21
N LEU A 125 -11.38 -15.05 -1.08
CA LEU A 125 -12.00 -15.11 0.24
C LEU A 125 -13.19 -14.14 0.35
N ASP A 126 -13.07 -12.90 -0.15
CA ASP A 126 -14.17 -11.93 -0.16
C ASP A 126 -15.37 -12.41 -1.00
N GLN A 127 -15.09 -12.98 -2.18
CA GLN A 127 -16.13 -13.54 -3.04
C GLN A 127 -16.87 -14.69 -2.35
N LEU A 128 -16.14 -15.65 -1.77
CA LEU A 128 -16.74 -16.78 -1.06
C LEU A 128 -17.48 -16.34 0.21
N THR A 129 -16.91 -15.40 0.98
CA THR A 129 -17.57 -14.89 2.19
C THR A 129 -18.91 -14.23 1.87
N LYS A 130 -18.99 -13.47 0.77
CA LYS A 130 -20.23 -12.86 0.30
C LYS A 130 -21.23 -13.90 -0.22
N ALA A 131 -20.76 -14.92 -0.92
CA ALA A 131 -21.58 -16.03 -1.38
C ALA A 131 -22.17 -16.87 -0.22
N THR A 132 -21.44 -16.99 0.88
CA THR A 132 -21.90 -17.77 2.05
C THR A 132 -22.70 -16.95 3.07
N SER A 133 -22.31 -15.70 3.35
CA SER A 133 -22.85 -14.92 4.49
C SER A 133 -23.23 -13.46 4.17
N GLY A 134 -23.08 -13.03 2.91
CA GLY A 134 -23.34 -11.64 2.48
C GLY A 134 -24.82 -11.25 2.46
N PRO A 135 -25.19 -10.16 1.76
CA PRO A 135 -26.59 -9.84 1.47
C PRO A 135 -27.28 -10.94 0.65
N LEU A 136 -28.61 -11.09 0.73
CA LEU A 136 -29.37 -12.13 0.02
C LEU A 136 -29.07 -12.19 -1.48
N ILE A 137 -28.92 -11.01 -2.11
CA ILE A 137 -28.61 -10.90 -3.53
C ILE A 137 -27.21 -11.40 -3.90
N GLN A 138 -26.28 -11.47 -2.95
CA GLN A 138 -24.91 -11.98 -3.17
C GLN A 138 -24.76 -13.43 -2.70
N ARG A 139 -25.62 -13.92 -1.80
CA ARG A 139 -25.56 -15.31 -1.34
C ARG A 139 -25.87 -16.31 -2.45
N SER A 140 -25.25 -17.48 -2.36
CA SER A 140 -25.51 -18.65 -3.21
C SER A 140 -26.91 -19.20 -2.95
N GLY A 141 -27.58 -19.66 -4.02
CA GLY A 141 -28.87 -20.34 -3.90
C GLY A 141 -28.79 -21.63 -3.09
N ALA A 142 -27.71 -22.39 -3.22
CA ALA A 142 -27.50 -23.62 -2.47
C ALA A 142 -27.38 -23.37 -0.96
N LYS A 143 -26.66 -22.31 -0.56
CA LYS A 143 -26.52 -21.93 0.85
C LYS A 143 -27.86 -21.44 1.44
N LEU A 144 -28.62 -20.67 0.67
CA LEU A 144 -29.96 -20.23 1.05
C LEU A 144 -30.92 -21.43 1.19
N LEU A 145 -30.83 -22.40 0.28
CA LEU A 145 -31.72 -23.55 0.23
C LEU A 145 -31.53 -24.49 1.43
N GLY A 146 -30.28 -24.76 1.85
CA GLY A 146 -29.97 -25.53 3.06
C GLY A 146 -30.82 -26.81 3.21
N ASP A 147 -31.53 -26.90 4.35
CA ASP A 147 -32.37 -28.05 4.71
C ASP A 147 -33.66 -28.19 3.88
N TYR A 148 -34.02 -27.18 3.09
CA TYR A 148 -35.22 -27.20 2.24
C TYR A 148 -35.01 -27.99 0.93
N THR A 149 -33.81 -28.54 0.72
CA THR A 149 -33.46 -29.30 -0.49
C THR A 149 -34.27 -30.59 -0.61
N ILE A 150 -35.01 -30.77 -1.72
CA ILE A 150 -35.72 -32.00 -2.03
C ILE A 150 -34.99 -32.78 -3.12
N GLN A 151 -34.71 -34.07 -2.85
CA GLN A 151 -34.20 -35.01 -3.84
C GLN A 151 -35.36 -35.78 -4.48
N SER A 152 -35.75 -35.40 -5.70
CA SER A 152 -36.76 -36.10 -6.49
C SER A 152 -36.34 -36.19 -7.96
N ASP A 153 -36.79 -37.25 -8.65
CA ASP A 153 -36.59 -37.41 -10.09
C ASP A 153 -37.35 -36.36 -10.92
N TYR A 154 -38.46 -35.83 -10.39
CA TYR A 154 -39.37 -34.96 -11.13
C TYR A 154 -39.40 -33.53 -10.62
N PHE A 155 -39.10 -33.33 -9.34
CA PHE A 155 -39.16 -32.03 -8.69
C PHE A 155 -37.78 -31.57 -8.22
N GLU A 156 -37.61 -30.25 -8.21
CA GLU A 156 -36.41 -29.59 -7.70
C GLU A 156 -36.81 -28.28 -7.03
N ASN A 157 -36.01 -27.82 -6.08
CA ASN A 157 -36.19 -26.52 -5.48
C ASN A 157 -35.41 -25.45 -6.24
N MET A 158 -36.00 -24.27 -6.36
CA MET A 158 -35.25 -23.06 -6.64
C MET A 158 -35.41 -22.09 -5.48
N VAL A 159 -34.41 -21.23 -5.27
CA VAL A 159 -34.53 -20.10 -4.37
C VAL A 159 -34.90 -18.87 -5.17
N VAL A 160 -35.92 -18.15 -4.72
CA VAL A 160 -36.37 -16.91 -5.34
C VAL A 160 -36.23 -15.77 -4.34
N LEU A 161 -35.58 -14.70 -4.76
CA LEU A 161 -35.60 -13.43 -4.03
C LEU A 161 -36.77 -12.59 -4.53
N VAL A 162 -37.72 -12.37 -3.64
CA VAL A 162 -38.97 -11.64 -3.92
C VAL A 162 -38.89 -10.28 -3.24
N PRO A 163 -38.99 -9.16 -3.98
CA PRO A 163 -39.16 -7.85 -3.37
C PRO A 163 -40.38 -7.85 -2.45
N LYS A 164 -40.28 -7.28 -1.25
CA LYS A 164 -41.38 -7.32 -0.27
C LYS A 164 -42.70 -6.75 -0.81
N GLN A 165 -42.61 -5.79 -1.72
CA GLN A 165 -43.76 -5.18 -2.41
C GLN A 165 -44.50 -6.17 -3.34
N ASN A 166 -43.80 -7.18 -3.85
CA ASN A 166 -44.30 -8.13 -4.84
C ASN A 166 -44.73 -9.46 -4.23
N LEU A 167 -44.59 -9.66 -2.92
CA LEU A 167 -44.89 -10.93 -2.23
C LEU A 167 -46.30 -11.45 -2.52
N LYS A 168 -47.31 -10.57 -2.51
CA LYS A 168 -48.71 -10.97 -2.73
C LYS A 168 -48.94 -11.45 -4.17
N GLU A 169 -48.38 -10.74 -5.14
CA GLU A 169 -48.46 -11.09 -6.56
C GLU A 169 -47.71 -12.40 -6.82
N PHE A 170 -46.51 -12.55 -6.25
CA PHE A 170 -45.71 -13.76 -6.34
C PHE A 170 -46.48 -15.00 -5.86
N ILE A 171 -47.10 -14.97 -4.68
CA ILE A 171 -47.87 -16.11 -4.16
C ILE A 171 -49.04 -16.45 -5.10
N GLN A 172 -49.75 -15.45 -5.61
CA GLN A 172 -50.87 -15.66 -6.54
C GLN A 172 -50.41 -16.29 -7.86
N THR A 173 -49.26 -15.87 -8.40
CA THR A 173 -48.72 -16.44 -9.64
C THR A 173 -48.23 -17.86 -9.44
N VAL A 174 -47.57 -18.14 -8.31
CA VAL A 174 -47.10 -19.49 -7.98
C VAL A 174 -48.26 -20.47 -7.86
N ASP A 175 -49.31 -20.11 -7.11
CA ASP A 175 -50.47 -21.00 -6.90
C ASP A 175 -51.33 -21.19 -8.16
N ALA A 176 -51.27 -20.27 -9.12
CA ALA A 176 -52.03 -20.33 -10.38
C ALA A 176 -51.28 -20.99 -11.54
N SER A 177 -50.00 -21.33 -11.36
CA SER A 177 -49.11 -21.83 -12.41
C SER A 177 -48.99 -23.35 -12.36
N ASP A 178 -48.96 -23.98 -13.54
CA ASP A 178 -48.76 -25.42 -13.69
C ASP A 178 -47.28 -25.83 -13.57
N GLU A 179 -46.38 -24.84 -13.49
CA GLU A 179 -44.93 -25.04 -13.40
C GLU A 179 -44.47 -25.33 -11.97
N PHE A 180 -45.25 -24.87 -10.98
CA PHE A 180 -44.94 -24.97 -9.55
C PHE A 180 -45.87 -25.92 -8.83
N VAL A 181 -45.40 -26.44 -7.70
CA VAL A 181 -46.28 -27.15 -6.78
C VAL A 181 -47.02 -26.11 -5.94
N PRO A 182 -48.37 -26.06 -5.96
CA PRO A 182 -49.13 -25.08 -5.18
C PRO A 182 -48.79 -25.17 -3.69
N GLN A 183 -48.75 -24.02 -3.00
CA GLN A 183 -48.41 -23.94 -1.57
C GLN A 183 -47.04 -24.52 -1.18
N SER A 184 -46.14 -24.78 -2.13
CA SER A 184 -44.79 -25.29 -1.84
C SER A 184 -43.79 -24.21 -1.44
N TYR A 185 -44.19 -22.94 -1.46
CA TYR A 185 -43.32 -21.83 -1.06
C TYR A 185 -42.99 -21.91 0.43
N GLN A 186 -41.69 -21.90 0.75
CA GLN A 186 -41.19 -21.88 2.11
C GLN A 186 -40.33 -20.65 2.30
N PHE A 187 -40.69 -19.83 3.29
CA PHE A 187 -39.93 -18.66 3.64
C PHE A 187 -38.64 -19.07 4.34
N ILE A 188 -37.50 -18.65 3.79
CA ILE A 188 -36.18 -18.98 4.32
C ILE A 188 -35.76 -17.86 5.28
N GLU A 189 -35.62 -16.64 4.75
CA GLU A 189 -35.18 -15.46 5.47
C GLU A 189 -35.54 -14.17 4.70
N GLU A 190 -35.40 -13.01 5.33
CA GLU A 190 -35.58 -11.71 4.67
C GLU A 190 -34.53 -10.68 5.09
N ASP A 191 -34.28 -9.73 4.21
CA ASP A 191 -33.56 -8.50 4.52
C ASP A 191 -34.51 -7.28 4.48
N GLN A 192 -33.97 -6.07 4.41
CA GLN A 192 -34.79 -4.85 4.39
C GLN A 192 -35.63 -4.70 3.10
N GLN A 193 -35.23 -5.31 1.99
CA GLN A 193 -35.80 -5.09 0.67
C GLN A 193 -36.50 -6.33 0.09
N GLN A 194 -35.99 -7.52 0.38
CA GLN A 194 -36.39 -8.76 -0.26
C GLN A 194 -36.54 -9.91 0.74
N ALA A 195 -37.31 -10.91 0.34
CA ALA A 195 -37.46 -12.18 1.04
C ALA A 195 -36.92 -13.31 0.15
N ALA A 196 -36.13 -14.22 0.74
CA ALA A 196 -35.69 -15.44 0.11
C ALA A 196 -36.72 -16.55 0.38
N ILE A 197 -37.23 -17.16 -0.70
CA ILE A 197 -38.27 -18.18 -0.66
C ILE A 197 -37.79 -19.41 -1.43
N ALA A 198 -37.85 -20.59 -0.82
CA ALA A 198 -37.66 -21.86 -1.49
C ALA A 198 -38.97 -22.27 -2.17
N LEU A 199 -38.88 -22.69 -3.43
CA LEU A 199 -40.05 -23.03 -4.24
C LEU A 199 -39.81 -24.32 -5.01
N LEU A 200 -40.78 -25.24 -4.97
CA LEU A 200 -40.72 -26.52 -5.67
C LEU A 200 -41.32 -26.40 -7.07
N TYR A 201 -40.58 -26.86 -8.08
CA TYR A 201 -41.00 -26.81 -9.48
C TYR A 201 -40.76 -28.14 -10.20
N LEU A 202 -41.47 -28.38 -11.31
CA LEU A 202 -41.21 -29.55 -12.16
C LEU A 202 -39.94 -29.34 -12.99
N LYS A 203 -38.97 -30.27 -12.88
CA LYS A 203 -37.69 -30.21 -13.62
C LYS A 203 -37.88 -30.04 -15.13
N ALA A 204 -38.87 -30.74 -15.70
CA ALA A 204 -39.21 -30.66 -17.13
C ALA A 204 -39.67 -29.25 -17.58
N ARG A 205 -40.07 -28.38 -16.64
CA ARG A 205 -40.52 -27.01 -16.88
C ARG A 205 -39.61 -25.94 -16.25
N LYS A 206 -38.34 -26.26 -15.98
CA LYS A 206 -37.37 -25.35 -15.34
C LYS A 206 -37.36 -23.96 -15.98
N GLN A 207 -37.26 -23.90 -17.31
CA GLN A 207 -37.16 -22.63 -18.03
C GLN A 207 -38.43 -21.79 -17.92
N GLN A 208 -39.61 -22.43 -18.02
CA GLN A 208 -40.90 -21.74 -17.88
C GLN A 208 -41.09 -21.23 -16.44
N ALA A 209 -40.76 -22.05 -15.45
CA ALA A 209 -40.77 -21.67 -14.04
C ALA A 209 -39.88 -20.44 -13.79
N GLN A 210 -38.64 -20.46 -14.26
CA GLN A 210 -37.73 -19.32 -14.12
C GLN A 210 -38.26 -18.05 -14.81
N GLN A 211 -38.87 -18.19 -15.98
CA GLN A 211 -39.45 -17.05 -16.70
C GLN A 211 -40.64 -16.45 -15.94
N ALA A 212 -41.56 -17.28 -15.44
CA ALA A 212 -42.72 -16.83 -14.67
C ALA A 212 -42.31 -16.01 -13.42
N VAL A 213 -41.23 -16.41 -12.74
CA VAL A 213 -40.67 -15.66 -11.62
C VAL A 213 -40.06 -14.32 -12.07
N ARG A 214 -39.31 -14.32 -13.19
CA ARG A 214 -38.66 -13.12 -13.72
C ARG A 214 -39.67 -12.09 -14.22
N ASP A 215 -40.81 -12.51 -14.74
CA ASP A 215 -41.88 -11.62 -15.23
C ASP A 215 -42.46 -10.74 -14.11
N ILE A 216 -42.42 -11.23 -12.85
CA ILE A 216 -42.84 -10.49 -11.64
C ILE A 216 -41.66 -9.72 -11.03
N LYS A 217 -40.56 -9.55 -11.79
CA LYS A 217 -39.33 -8.85 -11.36
C LYS A 217 -38.66 -9.48 -10.12
N CYS A 218 -38.86 -10.78 -9.92
CA CYS A 218 -38.16 -11.53 -8.88
C CYS A 218 -36.84 -12.10 -9.42
N ILE A 219 -35.89 -12.39 -8.53
CA ILE A 219 -34.57 -12.91 -8.91
C ILE A 219 -34.54 -14.40 -8.58
N VAL A 220 -34.26 -15.23 -9.58
CA VAL A 220 -34.03 -16.67 -9.37
C VAL A 220 -32.56 -16.90 -9.03
N LYS A 221 -32.30 -17.67 -7.97
CA LYS A 221 -30.98 -18.13 -7.56
C LYS A 221 -30.78 -19.59 -7.97
N GLU A 222 -29.75 -19.82 -8.78
CA GLU A 222 -29.35 -21.15 -9.20
C GLU A 222 -28.78 -21.92 -8.00
N CYS A 223 -29.18 -23.19 -7.86
CA CYS A 223 -28.82 -24.07 -6.74
C CYS A 223 -27.96 -25.27 -7.20
N GLU A 224 -27.50 -25.25 -8.47
CA GLU A 224 -26.89 -26.41 -9.13
C GLU A 224 -25.45 -26.71 -8.70
N ASP A 225 -24.80 -25.85 -7.92
CA ASP A 225 -23.42 -26.03 -7.49
C ASP A 225 -23.22 -25.87 -5.97
N VAL A 226 -22.70 -26.96 -5.40
CA VAL A 226 -21.81 -27.10 -4.22
C VAL A 226 -22.28 -26.48 -2.89
N VAL A 227 -22.33 -27.33 -1.86
CA VAL A 227 -22.19 -26.92 -0.46
C VAL A 227 -20.88 -26.14 -0.37
N GLU A 228 -20.94 -24.80 -0.45
CA GLU A 228 -19.76 -23.96 -0.25
C GLU A 228 -19.28 -24.20 1.18
N ASP A 229 -18.29 -25.10 1.26
CA ASP A 229 -17.76 -25.63 2.49
C ASP A 229 -17.17 -24.49 3.29
N ASP A 230 -17.72 -24.29 4.49
CA ASP A 230 -17.06 -23.50 5.53
C ASP A 230 -15.60 -23.99 5.71
N GLU A 231 -15.29 -25.26 5.37
CA GLU A 231 -13.93 -25.80 5.26
C GLU A 231 -13.05 -25.06 4.24
N LYS A 232 -13.55 -24.75 3.03
CA LYS A 232 -12.79 -24.01 2.01
C LYS A 232 -12.53 -22.56 2.44
N ILE A 233 -13.49 -21.93 3.11
CA ILE A 233 -13.29 -20.60 3.70
C ILE A 233 -12.20 -20.67 4.78
N ASN A 234 -12.25 -21.67 5.66
CA ASN A 234 -11.25 -21.87 6.71
C ASN A 234 -9.86 -22.18 6.12
N GLU A 235 -9.79 -22.97 5.05
CA GLU A 235 -8.56 -23.24 4.30
C GLU A 235 -7.97 -21.95 3.73
N LEU A 236 -8.77 -21.16 3.01
CA LEU A 236 -8.34 -19.88 2.45
C LEU A 236 -7.93 -18.87 3.53
N GLN A 237 -8.57 -18.86 4.69
CA GLN A 237 -8.13 -18.06 5.84
C GLN A 237 -6.73 -18.48 6.33
N SER A 238 -6.46 -19.79 6.38
CA SER A 238 -5.14 -20.32 6.72
C SER A 238 -4.09 -19.94 5.68
N VAL A 239 -4.42 -20.09 4.39
CA VAL A 239 -3.54 -19.67 3.28
C VAL A 239 -3.28 -18.16 3.33
N LYS A 240 -4.30 -17.34 3.57
CA LYS A 240 -4.16 -15.88 3.74
C LYS A 240 -3.16 -15.58 4.85
N LYS A 241 -3.33 -16.18 6.03
CA LYS A 241 -2.42 -15.99 7.18
C LYS A 241 -0.98 -16.37 6.82
N SER A 242 -0.79 -17.50 6.14
CA SER A 242 0.52 -17.94 5.66
C SER A 242 1.15 -16.93 4.69
N LYS A 243 0.41 -16.47 3.68
CA LYS A 243 0.88 -15.48 2.69
C LYS A 243 1.19 -14.13 3.33
N THR A 244 0.37 -13.66 4.27
CA THR A 244 0.65 -12.45 5.06
C THR A 244 1.96 -12.60 5.83
N ASN A 245 2.18 -13.73 6.50
CA ASN A 245 3.43 -13.97 7.23
C ASN A 245 4.65 -13.96 6.30
N THR A 246 4.57 -14.63 5.14
CA THR A 246 5.66 -14.63 4.15
C THR A 246 5.96 -13.22 3.65
N LEU A 247 4.93 -12.42 3.34
CA LEU A 247 5.09 -11.03 2.93
C LEU A 247 5.77 -10.20 4.03
N VAL A 248 5.27 -10.29 5.27
CA VAL A 248 5.82 -9.55 6.42
C VAL A 248 7.28 -9.93 6.68
N GLN A 249 7.62 -11.21 6.67
CA GLN A 249 8.99 -11.69 6.87
C GLN A 249 9.93 -11.16 5.78
N PHE A 250 9.49 -11.21 4.52
CA PHE A 250 10.25 -10.63 3.41
C PHE A 250 10.46 -9.12 3.57
N ILE A 251 9.42 -8.36 3.93
CA ILE A 251 9.55 -6.92 4.15
C ILE A 251 10.54 -6.66 5.30
N GLN A 252 10.44 -7.40 6.41
CA GLN A 252 11.35 -7.25 7.54
C GLN A 252 12.80 -7.60 7.19
N SER A 253 13.04 -8.57 6.30
CA SER A 253 14.40 -8.95 5.88
C SER A 253 15.04 -7.92 4.96
N VAL A 254 14.25 -7.21 4.13
CA VAL A 254 14.78 -6.31 3.10
C VAL A 254 14.70 -4.83 3.48
N LYS A 255 13.79 -4.44 4.38
CA LYS A 255 13.53 -3.02 4.67
C LYS A 255 14.79 -2.27 5.06
N GLY A 256 15.61 -2.82 5.96
CA GLY A 256 16.84 -2.16 6.44
C GLY A 256 17.76 -1.78 5.29
N ASP A 257 18.01 -2.73 4.40
CA ASP A 257 18.86 -2.56 3.22
C ASP A 257 18.29 -1.52 2.23
N ILE A 258 16.97 -1.54 2.00
CA ILE A 258 16.32 -0.56 1.11
C ILE A 258 16.32 0.85 1.71
N TYR A 259 16.10 0.99 3.02
CA TYR A 259 16.27 2.26 3.71
C TYR A 259 17.71 2.74 3.59
N GLN A 260 18.68 1.90 3.94
CA GLN A 260 20.10 2.24 3.85
C GLN A 260 20.47 2.71 2.44
N LEU A 261 20.04 1.97 1.41
CA LEU A 261 20.23 2.33 0.01
C LEU A 261 19.63 3.70 -0.31
N PHE A 262 18.37 3.93 0.10
CA PHE A 262 17.67 5.19 -0.12
C PHE A 262 18.43 6.40 0.47
N TYR A 263 18.93 6.30 1.71
CA TYR A 263 19.73 7.38 2.30
C TYR A 263 21.08 7.56 1.64
N GLN A 264 21.78 6.47 1.33
CA GLN A 264 23.08 6.53 0.68
C GLN A 264 22.99 7.25 -0.67
N VAL A 265 22.00 6.90 -1.49
CA VAL A 265 21.78 7.52 -2.81
C VAL A 265 21.43 9.00 -2.66
N MET A 266 20.59 9.35 -1.66
CA MET A 266 20.26 10.75 -1.38
C MET A 266 21.49 11.57 -1.00
N LEU A 267 22.37 11.00 -0.19
CA LEU A 267 23.58 11.64 0.27
C LEU A 267 24.64 11.75 -0.83
N GLU A 268 24.80 10.71 -1.65
CA GLU A 268 25.66 10.75 -2.84
C GLU A 268 25.20 11.82 -3.82
N LYS A 269 23.91 11.88 -4.11
CA LYS A 269 23.33 12.95 -4.94
C LYS A 269 23.67 14.33 -4.39
N ALA A 270 23.48 14.54 -3.09
CA ALA A 270 23.79 15.82 -2.44
C ALA A 270 25.29 16.15 -2.48
N VAL A 271 26.17 15.17 -2.29
CA VAL A 271 27.62 15.33 -2.39
C VAL A 271 28.04 15.69 -3.81
N THR A 272 27.53 14.99 -4.82
CA THR A 272 27.82 15.26 -6.25
C THR A 272 27.31 16.65 -6.65
N GLU A 273 26.14 17.05 -6.19
CA GLU A 273 25.59 18.38 -6.45
C GLU A 273 26.39 19.48 -5.75
N CYS A 274 26.84 19.26 -4.50
CA CYS A 274 27.77 20.16 -3.83
C CYS A 274 29.12 20.26 -4.57
N GLN A 275 29.61 19.16 -5.12
CA GLN A 275 30.85 19.17 -5.91
C GLN A 275 30.70 19.99 -7.20
N LEU A 276 29.53 19.91 -7.85
CA LEU A 276 29.21 20.71 -9.03
C LEU A 276 29.10 22.21 -8.71
N ARG A 277 28.49 22.58 -7.58
CA ARG A 277 28.26 23.99 -7.21
C ARG A 277 29.45 24.65 -6.50
N PHE A 278 30.17 23.92 -5.66
CA PHE A 278 31.17 24.47 -4.73
C PHE A 278 32.58 23.89 -4.93
N GLY A 279 32.78 23.01 -5.90
CA GLY A 279 34.07 22.37 -6.14
C GLY A 279 34.43 21.36 -5.05
N GLN A 280 35.70 21.26 -4.67
CA GLN A 280 36.16 20.20 -3.75
C GLN A 280 36.06 20.56 -2.25
N GLN A 281 35.83 21.82 -1.92
CA GLN A 281 35.83 22.31 -0.54
C GLN A 281 34.42 22.65 -0.09
N PHE A 282 33.75 21.67 0.53
CA PHE A 282 32.44 21.86 1.13
C PHE A 282 32.24 20.94 2.33
N HIS A 283 31.24 21.26 3.13
CA HIS A 283 30.75 20.42 4.21
C HIS A 283 29.34 19.96 3.88
N VAL A 284 28.99 18.73 4.26
CA VAL A 284 27.63 18.21 4.16
C VAL A 284 27.11 17.96 5.56
N MET A 285 25.92 18.45 5.84
CA MET A 285 25.21 18.20 7.09
C MET A 285 23.92 17.45 6.82
N VAL A 286 23.64 16.47 7.68
CA VAL A 286 22.39 15.73 7.70
C VAL A 286 21.60 16.15 8.92
N MET A 287 20.33 16.48 8.70
CA MET A 287 19.40 16.88 9.73
C MET A 287 18.15 16.00 9.67
N VAL A 288 17.86 15.34 10.78
CA VAL A 288 16.68 14.51 10.98
C VAL A 288 15.79 15.21 12.00
N CYS A 289 14.57 15.55 11.59
CA CYS A 289 13.58 16.21 12.43
C CYS A 289 12.20 15.60 12.20
N PRO A 290 11.30 15.71 13.19
CA PRO A 290 9.89 15.42 13.01
C PRO A 290 9.26 16.29 11.91
N ASP A 291 8.20 15.79 11.29
CA ASP A 291 7.55 16.47 10.17
C ASP A 291 7.01 17.87 10.53
N GLN A 292 6.46 18.00 11.73
CA GLN A 292 5.94 19.28 12.25
C GLN A 292 7.00 20.39 12.30
N GLN A 293 8.29 20.02 12.41
CA GLN A 293 9.41 20.96 12.49
C GLN A 293 10.07 21.21 11.14
N MET A 294 9.64 20.52 10.07
CA MET A 294 10.25 20.61 8.74
C MET A 294 10.21 22.03 8.16
N LYS A 295 9.07 22.72 8.30
CA LYS A 295 8.92 24.09 7.79
C LYS A 295 9.84 25.07 8.52
N GLN A 296 9.88 24.97 9.84
CA GLN A 296 10.75 25.80 10.69
C GLN A 296 12.22 25.55 10.34
N LEU A 297 12.61 24.28 10.20
CA LEU A 297 13.97 23.89 9.82
C LEU A 297 14.38 24.50 8.48
N LYS A 298 13.54 24.35 7.44
CA LYS A 298 13.81 24.93 6.11
C LYS A 298 14.00 26.44 6.18
N GLN A 299 13.16 27.13 6.94
CA GLN A 299 13.25 28.58 7.12
C GLN A 299 14.55 28.98 7.83
N THR A 300 14.86 28.36 8.99
CA THR A 300 16.07 28.68 9.75
C THR A 300 17.33 28.44 8.92
N VAL A 301 17.38 27.33 8.17
CA VAL A 301 18.51 27.03 7.29
C VAL A 301 18.64 28.09 6.19
N LYS A 302 17.53 28.48 5.56
CA LYS A 302 17.51 29.54 4.54
C LYS A 302 18.00 30.89 5.08
N ASP A 303 17.52 31.29 6.26
CA ASP A 303 17.87 32.58 6.88
C ASP A 303 19.38 32.65 7.21
N ASN A 304 19.98 31.55 7.68
CA ASN A 304 21.40 31.53 8.04
C ASN A 304 22.31 31.51 6.80
N VAL A 305 21.91 30.86 5.70
CA VAL A 305 22.74 30.82 4.48
C VAL A 305 22.67 32.13 3.70
N THR A 306 21.52 32.78 3.66
CA THR A 306 21.36 34.10 3.00
C THR A 306 22.07 35.23 3.73
N ALA A 307 22.33 35.07 5.03
CA ALA A 307 23.12 36.01 5.83
C ALA A 307 24.63 35.93 5.53
N ASP A 308 25.12 34.77 5.05
CA ASP A 308 26.54 34.50 4.74
C ASP A 308 26.88 34.75 3.24
N ASP A 309 25.94 35.25 2.43
CA ASP A 309 26.17 35.54 1.00
C ASP A 309 26.90 36.88 0.79
N GLU A 310 28.21 36.88 1.05
CA GLU A 310 29.09 38.04 0.86
C GLU A 310 29.26 38.41 -0.63
N ASP A 311 29.05 37.46 -1.56
CA ASP A 311 29.30 37.62 -3.00
C ASP A 311 28.06 38.05 -3.81
N GLY A 312 26.89 38.16 -3.17
CA GLY A 312 25.64 38.57 -3.83
C GLY A 312 25.15 37.61 -4.91
N MET A 313 25.47 36.31 -4.79
CA MET A 313 24.99 35.28 -5.72
C MET A 313 23.52 34.94 -5.52
N TYR A 314 22.93 35.34 -4.39
CA TYR A 314 21.54 35.05 -4.04
C TYR A 314 20.60 36.16 -4.49
N ASP A 315 19.87 35.90 -5.58
CA ASP A 315 18.76 36.73 -6.02
C ASP A 315 17.46 36.32 -5.30
N LYS A 316 16.95 37.21 -4.45
CA LYS A 316 15.69 37.02 -3.69
C LYS A 316 14.46 36.93 -4.60
N ASP A 317 14.52 37.46 -5.81
CA ASP A 317 13.40 37.44 -6.75
C ASP A 317 13.32 36.13 -7.55
N MET A 318 14.40 35.33 -7.55
CA MET A 318 14.49 34.01 -8.19
C MET A 318 14.07 32.83 -7.27
N ASP A 319 13.62 33.13 -6.05
CA ASP A 319 13.23 32.18 -5.00
C ASP A 319 12.09 31.21 -5.36
N GLN A 320 11.38 31.44 -6.48
CA GLN A 320 10.22 30.64 -6.87
C GLN A 320 10.61 29.30 -7.50
N GLU A 321 11.84 29.17 -8.00
CA GLU A 321 12.38 27.93 -8.55
C GLU A 321 13.55 27.47 -7.67
N ASN A 322 13.39 26.34 -6.96
CA ASN A 322 14.39 25.74 -6.04
C ASN A 322 15.84 25.59 -6.59
N ALA A 323 16.09 25.95 -7.85
CA ALA A 323 17.35 25.81 -8.56
C ALA A 323 18.48 26.73 -8.02
N PHE A 324 18.18 27.90 -7.45
CA PHE A 324 19.17 28.94 -7.15
C PHE A 324 19.39 29.24 -5.64
N LEU A 325 19.12 28.27 -4.77
CA LEU A 325 19.54 28.39 -3.37
C LEU A 325 21.09 28.45 -3.30
N ALA A 326 21.62 29.34 -2.44
CA ALA A 326 23.05 29.41 -2.08
C ALA A 326 23.58 28.14 -1.37
N MET A 327 22.75 27.09 -1.29
CA MET A 327 23.05 25.78 -0.75
C MET A 327 22.37 24.69 -1.59
N VAL A 328 22.90 23.47 -1.51
CA VAL A 328 22.21 22.27 -1.99
C VAL A 328 21.29 21.78 -0.87
N LEU A 329 19.97 21.81 -1.09
CA LEU A 329 18.98 21.32 -0.13
C LEU A 329 18.19 20.14 -0.73
N ASN A 330 18.42 18.93 -0.22
CA ASN A 330 17.68 17.73 -0.58
C ASN A 330 16.81 17.30 0.62
N SER A 331 15.49 17.50 0.53
CA SER A 331 14.57 17.13 1.61
C SER A 331 13.68 15.97 1.21
N VAL A 332 13.52 14.99 2.10
CA VAL A 332 12.55 13.89 1.91
C VAL A 332 11.75 13.66 3.18
N GLN A 333 10.46 13.38 3.02
CA GLN A 333 9.59 12.85 4.07
C GLN A 333 9.67 11.33 4.09
N ILE A 334 9.69 10.78 5.29
CA ILE A 334 9.80 9.36 5.54
C ILE A 334 8.68 9.07 6.50
N ALA A 335 7.73 8.25 6.07
CA ALA A 335 6.52 8.05 6.84
C ALA A 335 6.83 7.10 7.98
N GLU A 336 7.01 7.61 9.19
CA GLU A 336 6.92 6.74 10.35
C GLU A 336 5.47 6.27 10.47
N GLY A 337 5.28 4.95 10.45
CA GLY A 337 3.99 4.32 10.79
C GLY A 337 3.50 4.89 12.11
N LYS A 338 2.25 5.35 12.14
CA LYS A 338 1.63 5.92 13.33
C LYS A 338 1.47 4.90 14.44
#